data_AF-A0A395UR71-F1
#
_entry.id   AF-A0A395UR71-F1
#
_cell.length_a   1.000
_cell.length_b   1.000
_cell.length_c   1.000
_cell.angle_alpha   90.00
_cell.angle_beta   90.00
_cell.angle_gamma   90.00
#
_symmetry.space_group_name_H-M   'P 1'
#
loop_
_entity.id
_entity.type
_entity.pdbx_description
1 polymer ?
#
loop_
_entity_poly.entity_id
_entity_poly.type
_entity_poly.pdbx_seq_one_letter_code
_entity_poly.pdbx_strand_id
1 'polypeptide(L)'
;MGFTTPCFIRKNTDNIRNRLKELGYYCNPYLGWHNLFTCIFGIISVYSWYDDDINALKERDVLVDCGANEELFLAIAALRDDIDKFQWFTDGDKWILCPAIKFSTYWVYNDIDVNIDTVHKATVDELIEHFKTKEEQL
;
A
#
# COMPACT_ATOMS: atom_id res chain seq x y z
N MET A 1 6.23 -8.37 13.16
CA MET A 1 5.91 -6.94 13.18
C MET A 1 6.71 -6.24 12.12
N GLY A 2 6.03 -5.61 11.18
CA GLY A 2 6.51 -5.08 9.91
C GLY A 2 5.40 -5.07 8.88
N PHE A 3 5.77 -4.95 7.60
CA PHE A 3 4.82 -4.99 6.50
C PHE A 3 4.04 -6.31 6.47
N THR A 4 2.76 -6.23 6.11
CA THR A 4 1.79 -7.33 6.28
C THR A 4 1.26 -7.87 4.97
N THR A 5 1.26 -7.07 3.90
CA THR A 5 0.66 -7.44 2.62
C THR A 5 1.65 -7.22 1.49
N PRO A 6 2.07 -8.28 0.77
CA PRO A 6 2.87 -8.13 -0.44
C PRO A 6 1.93 -7.85 -1.64
N CYS A 7 2.36 -6.97 -2.52
CA CYS A 7 1.60 -6.55 -3.70
C CYS A 7 2.53 -6.21 -4.86
N PHE A 8 1.95 -6.09 -6.06
CA PHE A 8 2.70 -5.66 -7.24
C PHE A 8 1.91 -4.66 -8.09
N ILE A 9 2.66 -3.94 -8.91
CA ILE A 9 2.14 -2.98 -9.88
C ILE A 9 2.85 -3.17 -11.22
N ARG A 10 2.09 -3.03 -12.31
CA ARG A 10 2.55 -3.10 -13.70
C ARG A 10 3.06 -1.75 -14.21
N LYS A 11 3.80 -1.07 -13.34
CA LYS A 11 4.33 0.27 -13.57
C LYS A 11 5.56 0.48 -12.71
N ASN A 12 6.67 0.84 -13.33
CA ASN A 12 7.94 1.09 -12.63
C ASN A 12 8.44 2.50 -12.94
N THR A 13 8.17 3.44 -12.03
CA THR A 13 8.62 4.84 -12.14
C THR A 13 9.50 5.23 -10.96
N ASP A 14 10.34 6.25 -11.14
CA ASP A 14 11.13 6.83 -10.05
C ASP A 14 10.27 7.31 -8.88
N ASN A 15 9.09 7.87 -9.17
CA ASN A 15 8.16 8.35 -8.15
C ASN A 15 7.73 7.23 -7.21
N ILE A 16 7.30 6.09 -7.78
CA ILE A 16 6.89 4.91 -7.01
C ILE A 16 8.07 4.41 -6.17
N ARG A 17 9.26 4.29 -6.78
CA ARG A 17 10.47 3.84 -6.08
C ARG A 17 10.86 4.74 -4.92
N ASN A 18 10.70 6.06 -5.05
CA ASN A 18 11.02 7.01 -3.99
C ASN A 18 10.00 6.92 -2.85
N ARG A 19 8.71 6.83 -3.15
CA ARG A 19 7.67 6.62 -2.12
C ARG A 19 7.86 5.30 -1.37
N LEU A 20 8.26 4.23 -2.05
CA LEU A 20 8.60 2.95 -1.39
C LEU A 20 9.79 3.07 -0.43
N LYS A 21 10.83 3.85 -0.78
CA LYS A 21 11.94 4.14 0.14
C LYS A 21 11.47 4.92 1.37
N GLU A 22 10.55 5.87 1.19
CA GLU A 22 9.97 6.63 2.30
C GLU A 22 9.14 5.75 3.25
N LEU A 23 8.47 4.72 2.71
CA LEU A 23 7.79 3.71 3.52
C LEU A 23 8.78 2.84 4.33
N GLY A 24 10.01 2.70 3.84
CA GLY A 24 11.09 1.93 4.47
C GLY A 24 11.54 0.69 3.70
N TYR A 25 11.12 0.54 2.44
CA TYR A 25 11.60 -0.56 1.59
C TYR A 25 13.02 -0.31 1.09
N TYR A 26 13.83 -1.36 1.10
CA TYR A 26 15.07 -1.38 0.34
C TYR A 26 14.77 -1.58 -1.15
N CYS A 27 14.91 -0.53 -1.95
CA CYS A 27 14.81 -0.64 -3.40
C CYS A 27 16.11 -1.20 -3.98
N ASN A 28 16.06 -2.39 -4.59
CA ASN A 28 17.20 -2.98 -5.28
C ASN A 28 17.73 -2.00 -6.35
N PRO A 29 19.05 -1.85 -6.53
CA PRO A 29 19.58 -1.01 -7.62
C PRO A 29 19.21 -1.50 -9.02
N TYR A 30 18.89 -2.80 -9.19
CA TYR A 30 18.56 -3.42 -10.46
C TYR A 30 17.04 -3.59 -10.65
N LEU A 31 16.32 -2.46 -10.80
CA LEU A 31 14.88 -2.42 -11.07
C LEU A 31 14.61 -2.18 -12.57
N GLY A 32 15.10 -3.08 -13.43
CA GLY A 32 15.11 -2.91 -14.88
C GLY A 32 13.81 -3.30 -15.61
N TRP A 33 12.87 -3.97 -14.94
CA TRP A 33 11.62 -4.43 -15.56
C TRP A 33 10.46 -3.46 -15.36
N HIS A 34 9.39 -3.62 -16.15
CA HIS A 34 8.22 -2.73 -16.11
C HIS A 34 7.38 -2.86 -14.84
N ASN A 35 7.52 -3.95 -14.10
CA ASN A 35 6.76 -4.24 -12.88
C ASN A 35 7.58 -3.97 -11.62
N LEU A 36 6.89 -3.65 -10.53
CA LEU A 36 7.45 -3.63 -9.18
C LEU A 36 6.64 -4.53 -8.26
N PHE A 37 7.29 -5.27 -7.38
CA PHE A 37 6.62 -6.00 -6.31
C PHE A 37 7.34 -5.83 -4.97
N THR A 38 6.57 -5.87 -3.88
CA THR A 38 7.08 -5.79 -2.52
C THR A 38 7.35 -7.18 -1.95
N CYS A 39 8.53 -7.37 -1.37
CA CYS A 39 8.89 -8.55 -0.62
C CYS A 39 8.94 -8.19 0.87
N ILE A 40 8.10 -8.87 1.65
CA ILE A 40 8.00 -8.67 3.10
C ILE A 40 8.55 -9.87 3.89
N PHE A 41 8.99 -10.92 3.19
CA PHE A 41 9.60 -12.10 3.77
C PHE A 41 11.13 -11.92 3.81
N GLY A 42 11.69 -11.85 5.02
CA GLY A 42 13.13 -11.62 5.20
C GLY A 42 13.49 -10.13 5.12
N ILE A 43 14.39 -9.76 4.19
CA ILE A 43 14.75 -8.36 3.99
C ILE A 43 13.57 -7.66 3.30
N ILE A 44 13.06 -6.61 3.94
CA ILE A 44 11.99 -5.77 3.37
C ILE A 44 12.54 -5.03 2.15
N SER A 45 12.12 -5.45 0.95
CA SER A 45 12.70 -4.94 -0.28
C SER A 45 11.72 -4.89 -1.44
N VAL A 46 12.13 -4.18 -2.48
CA VAL A 46 11.40 -4.04 -3.74
C VAL A 46 12.26 -4.62 -4.84
N TYR A 47 11.61 -5.38 -5.71
CA TYR A 47 12.19 -6.03 -6.87
C TYR A 47 11.35 -5.72 -8.10
N SER A 48 11.93 -5.95 -9.27
CA SER A 48 11.24 -5.92 -10.56
C SER A 48 11.40 -7.29 -11.21
N TRP A 49 10.35 -7.81 -11.84
CA TRP A 49 10.35 -9.12 -12.51
C TRP A 49 9.68 -9.05 -13.89
N TYR A 50 9.92 -10.08 -14.69
CA TYR A 50 9.23 -10.30 -15.97
C TYR A 50 7.74 -10.54 -15.74
N ASP A 51 6.92 -10.20 -16.73
CA ASP A 51 5.47 -10.40 -16.64
C ASP A 51 5.09 -11.86 -16.39
N ASP A 52 5.81 -12.81 -16.99
CA ASP A 52 5.54 -14.25 -16.83
C ASP A 52 5.74 -14.72 -15.39
N ASP A 53 6.79 -14.23 -14.71
CA ASP A 53 7.07 -14.54 -13.30
C ASP A 53 5.98 -13.97 -12.39
N ILE A 54 5.54 -12.73 -12.66
CA ILE A 54 4.46 -12.08 -11.93
C ILE A 54 3.14 -12.84 -12.12
N ASN A 55 2.84 -13.26 -13.34
CA ASN A 55 1.62 -14.01 -13.65
C ASN A 55 1.60 -15.37 -12.94
N ALA A 56 2.74 -16.07 -12.89
CA ALA A 56 2.86 -17.34 -12.16
C ALA A 56 2.61 -17.20 -10.65
N LEU A 57 2.90 -16.03 -10.06
CA LEU A 57 2.64 -15.75 -8.64
C LEU A 57 1.21 -15.27 -8.37
N LYS A 58 0.63 -14.54 -9.33
CA LYS A 58 -0.79 -14.19 -9.30
C LYS A 58 -1.67 -15.44 -9.24
N GLU A 59 -1.33 -16.48 -10.00
CA GLU A 59 -2.04 -17.77 -9.99
C GLU A 59 -2.01 -18.48 -8.62
N ARG A 60 -1.10 -18.08 -7.73
CA ARG A 60 -0.96 -18.65 -6.38
C ARG A 60 -1.65 -17.82 -5.29
N ASP A 61 -2.30 -16.72 -5.68
CA ASP A 61 -2.99 -15.78 -4.77
C ASP A 61 -2.10 -15.26 -3.62
N VAL A 62 -0.79 -15.15 -3.90
CA VAL A 62 0.21 -14.71 -2.91
C VAL A 62 0.38 -13.20 -2.92
N LEU A 63 -0.02 -12.53 -4.01
CA LEU A 63 0.24 -11.12 -4.25
C LEU A 63 -1.03 -10.42 -4.74
N VAL A 64 -1.29 -9.24 -4.17
CA VAL A 64 -2.34 -8.36 -4.70
C VAL A 64 -1.87 -7.70 -5.99
N ASP A 65 -2.64 -7.87 -7.07
CA ASP A 65 -2.43 -7.21 -8.36
C ASP A 65 -3.07 -5.82 -8.36
N CYS A 66 -2.25 -4.77 -8.31
CA CYS A 66 -2.71 -3.39 -8.33
C CYS A 66 -2.86 -2.82 -9.75
N GLY A 67 -2.66 -3.63 -10.80
CA GLY A 67 -2.72 -3.17 -12.19
C GLY A 67 -1.72 -2.05 -12.43
N ALA A 68 -2.20 -0.89 -12.92
CA ALA A 68 -1.38 0.32 -13.08
C ALA A 68 -1.70 1.40 -12.02
N ASN A 69 -2.54 1.09 -11.02
CA ASN A 69 -3.00 2.03 -10.01
C ASN A 69 -1.92 2.24 -8.94
N GLU A 70 -1.23 3.37 -9.06
CA GLU A 70 -0.12 3.76 -8.17
C GLU A 70 -0.59 4.04 -6.74
N GLU A 71 -1.78 4.60 -6.55
CA GLU A 71 -2.30 4.93 -5.23
C GLU A 71 -2.70 3.67 -4.45
N LEU A 72 -3.41 2.76 -5.10
CA LEU A 72 -3.77 1.45 -4.54
C LEU A 72 -2.52 0.66 -4.16
N PHE A 73 -1.54 0.60 -5.07
CA PHE A 73 -0.29 -0.10 -4.82
C PHE A 73 0.43 0.44 -3.58
N LEU A 74 0.56 1.76 -3.46
CA LEU A 74 1.25 2.37 -2.34
C LEU A 74 0.45 2.29 -1.03
N ALA A 75 -0.87 2.31 -1.09
CA ALA A 75 -1.73 2.09 0.06
C ALA A 75 -1.56 0.67 0.63
N ILE A 76 -1.59 -0.36 -0.24
CA ILE A 76 -1.37 -1.74 0.18
C ILE A 76 0.07 -1.96 0.64
N ALA A 77 1.05 -1.42 -0.09
CA ALA A 77 2.47 -1.53 0.27
C ALA A 77 2.78 -0.88 1.63
N ALA A 78 1.99 0.09 2.08
CA ALA A 78 2.14 0.73 3.38
C ALA A 78 1.55 -0.09 4.55
N LEU A 79 0.77 -1.14 4.29
CA LEU A 79 0.15 -1.96 5.34
C LEU A 79 1.21 -2.68 6.19
N ARG A 80 1.22 -2.39 7.48
CA ARG A 80 2.15 -2.83 8.53
C ARG A 80 1.49 -2.74 9.90
N ASP A 81 1.93 -3.57 10.84
CA ASP A 81 1.31 -3.74 12.16
C ASP A 81 2.01 -2.93 13.28
N ASP A 82 3.15 -2.31 12.99
CA ASP A 82 4.03 -1.68 13.97
C ASP A 82 3.92 -0.15 14.05
N ILE A 83 3.46 0.52 12.97
CA ILE A 83 3.13 1.96 12.95
C ILE A 83 1.92 2.24 12.06
N ASP A 84 1.32 3.43 12.22
CA ASP A 84 0.17 3.89 11.43
C ASP A 84 0.55 4.82 10.27
N LYS A 85 1.80 5.29 10.23
CA LYS A 85 2.24 6.31 9.26
C LYS A 85 2.08 5.83 7.82
N PHE A 86 1.50 6.70 6.99
CA PHE A 86 1.19 6.49 5.57
C PHE A 86 0.15 5.39 5.30
N GLN A 87 -0.61 5.00 6.31
CA GLN A 87 -1.70 4.04 6.17
C GLN A 87 -3.06 4.73 6.13
N TRP A 88 -3.99 4.10 5.43
CA TRP A 88 -5.37 4.55 5.39
C TRP A 88 -6.16 4.01 6.58
N PHE A 89 -6.98 4.87 7.14
CA PHE A 89 -7.99 4.56 8.13
C PHE A 89 -9.35 4.93 7.57
N THR A 90 -10.36 4.16 7.93
CA THR A 90 -11.75 4.42 7.56
C THR A 90 -12.70 4.04 8.68
N ASP A 91 -13.84 4.72 8.73
CA ASP A 91 -14.98 4.35 9.58
C ASP A 91 -16.15 3.77 8.77
N GLY A 92 -15.91 3.49 7.48
CA GLY A 92 -16.89 3.03 6.49
C GLY A 92 -17.41 4.14 5.56
N ASP A 93 -17.30 5.41 5.96
CA ASP A 93 -17.72 6.58 5.17
C ASP A 93 -16.52 7.48 4.84
N LYS A 94 -15.76 7.86 5.88
CA LYS A 94 -14.61 8.74 5.78
C LYS A 94 -13.33 7.95 5.58
N TRP A 95 -12.39 8.55 4.86
CA TRP A 95 -11.10 7.96 4.52
C TRP A 95 -9.97 8.92 4.85
N ILE A 96 -9.04 8.49 5.70
CA ILE A 96 -7.97 9.35 6.21
C ILE A 96 -6.64 8.65 6.04
N LEU A 97 -5.71 9.31 5.34
CA LEU A 97 -4.32 8.89 5.28
C LEU A 97 -3.58 9.44 6.51
N CYS A 98 -3.07 8.56 7.36
CA CYS A 98 -2.38 8.98 8.59
C CYS A 98 -0.97 9.54 8.28
N PRO A 99 -0.67 10.82 8.60
CA PRO A 99 0.66 11.39 8.38
C PRO A 99 1.65 11.12 9.54
N ALA A 100 1.14 10.61 10.66
CA ALA A 100 1.89 10.46 11.92
C ALA A 100 2.17 8.99 12.26
N ILE A 101 3.01 8.76 13.26
CA ILE A 101 3.36 7.40 13.71
C ILE A 101 2.13 6.66 14.29
N LYS A 102 1.21 7.40 14.91
CA LYS A 102 -0.01 6.86 15.52
C LYS A 102 -1.23 7.67 15.10
N PHE A 103 -2.27 6.99 14.63
CA PHE A 103 -3.51 7.61 14.19
C PHE A 103 -4.24 8.29 15.35
N SER A 104 -4.27 7.66 16.53
CA SER A 104 -4.90 8.22 17.73
C SER A 104 -4.31 9.57 18.14
N THR A 105 -3.00 9.76 17.93
CA THR A 105 -2.35 11.04 18.22
C THR A 105 -2.72 12.08 17.16
N TYR A 106 -2.76 11.68 15.89
CA TYR A 106 -3.14 12.58 14.80
C TYR A 106 -4.58 13.07 14.92
N TRP A 107 -5.52 12.19 15.26
CA TRP A 107 -6.92 12.59 15.42
C TRP A 107 -7.06 13.69 16.47
N VAL A 108 -6.46 13.49 17.67
CA VAL A 108 -6.73 14.35 18.84
C VAL A 108 -6.29 15.79 18.58
N TYR A 109 -5.21 15.97 17.84
CA TYR A 109 -4.66 17.29 17.55
C TYR A 109 -5.33 18.00 16.37
N ASN A 110 -6.09 17.29 15.53
CA ASN A 110 -6.64 17.84 14.29
C ASN A 110 -8.18 17.88 14.28
N ASP A 111 -8.83 17.60 15.41
CA ASP A 111 -10.30 17.62 15.58
C ASP A 111 -11.03 16.87 14.45
N ILE A 112 -10.49 15.71 14.07
CA ILE A 112 -11.06 14.92 12.98
C ILE A 112 -12.33 14.22 13.47
N ASP A 113 -13.45 14.58 12.88
CA ASP A 113 -14.74 13.95 13.12
C ASP A 113 -14.80 12.58 12.45
N VAL A 114 -14.46 11.52 13.18
CA VAL A 114 -14.59 10.10 12.77
C VAL A 114 -15.41 9.34 13.79
N ASN A 115 -16.15 8.34 13.34
CA ASN A 115 -16.86 7.46 14.25
C ASN A 115 -15.85 6.55 14.98
N ILE A 116 -15.61 6.82 16.26
CA ILE A 116 -14.66 6.08 17.10
C ILE A 116 -15.03 4.61 17.31
N ASP A 117 -16.30 4.25 17.16
CA ASP A 117 -16.78 2.88 17.35
C ASP A 117 -16.50 2.02 16.11
N THR A 118 -16.32 2.63 14.94
CA THR A 118 -16.13 1.93 13.66
C THR A 118 -14.81 2.23 12.97
N VAL A 119 -14.07 3.26 13.41
CA VAL A 119 -12.79 3.62 12.80
C VAL A 119 -11.76 2.51 12.98
N HIS A 120 -11.12 2.12 11.88
CA HIS A 120 -10.09 1.10 11.86
C HIS A 120 -9.11 1.32 10.71
N LYS A 121 -8.02 0.57 10.73
CA LYS A 121 -7.06 0.54 9.63
C LYS A 121 -7.71 -0.15 8.44
N ALA A 122 -7.69 0.49 7.28
CA ALA A 122 -8.32 -0.04 6.08
C ALA A 122 -7.72 -1.41 5.72
N THR A 123 -8.61 -2.35 5.42
CA THR A 123 -8.25 -3.68 4.93
C THR A 123 -7.89 -3.63 3.44
N VAL A 124 -7.29 -4.71 2.93
CA VAL A 124 -6.96 -4.83 1.50
C VAL A 124 -8.21 -4.70 0.63
N ASP A 125 -9.31 -5.35 1.01
CA ASP A 125 -10.56 -5.34 0.24
C ASP A 125 -11.19 -3.94 0.19
N GLU A 126 -11.23 -3.25 1.33
CA GLU A 126 -11.74 -1.87 1.39
C GLU A 126 -10.87 -0.92 0.56
N LEU A 127 -9.54 -1.08 0.58
CA LEU A 127 -8.64 -0.31 -0.27
C LEU A 127 -8.93 -0.56 -1.76
N ILE A 128 -9.09 -1.82 -2.15
CA ILE A 128 -9.41 -2.18 -3.54
C ILE A 128 -10.74 -1.53 -3.96
N GLU A 129 -11.78 -1.57 -3.12
CA GLU A 129 -13.08 -0.95 -3.40
C GLU A 129 -13.00 0.59 -3.48
N HIS A 130 -12.29 1.20 -2.53
CA HIS A 130 -12.11 2.65 -2.47
C HIS A 130 -11.38 3.21 -3.69
N PHE A 131 -10.34 2.52 -4.18
CA PHE A 131 -9.57 3.00 -5.34
C PHE A 131 -10.19 2.61 -6.68
N LYS A 132 -11.05 1.59 -6.75
CA LYS A 132 -11.86 1.30 -7.95
C LYS A 132 -12.85 2.41 -8.26
N THR A 133 -13.61 2.86 -7.26
CA THR A 133 -14.61 3.93 -7.43
C THR A 133 -14.01 5.27 -7.81
N LYS A 134 -12.73 5.52 -7.48
CA LYS A 134 -12.02 6.74 -7.89
C LYS A 134 -11.60 6.75 -9.37
N GLU A 135 -11.28 5.60 -9.96
CA GLU A 135 -10.93 5.52 -11.39
C GLU A 135 -12.14 5.76 -12.29
N GLU A 136 -13.35 5.38 -11.86
CA GLU A 136 -14.59 5.59 -12.61
C GLU A 136 -15.13 7.04 -12.56
N GLN A 137 -14.59 7.86 -11.65
CA GLN A 137 -14.97 9.27 -11.48
C GLN A 137 -14.09 10.26 -12.27
N LEU A 138 -13.11 9.77 -13.03
CA LEU A 138 -12.14 10.52 -13.84
C LEU A 138 -12.42 10.35 -15.34
#